data_AF-A0A1Q3BR93-F1
#
_entry.id   AF-A0A1Q3BR93-F1
#
_cell.length_a   1.000
_cell.length_b   1.000
_cell.length_c   1.000
_cell.angle_alpha   90.00
_cell.angle_beta   90.00
_cell.angle_gamma   90.00
#
_symmetry.space_group_name_H-M   'P 1'
#
loop_
_entity.id
_entity.type
_entity.pdbx_description
1 polymer ?
#
loop_
_entity_poly.entity_id
_entity_poly.type
_entity_poly.pdbx_seq_one_letter_code
_entity_poly.pdbx_strand_id
1 'polypeptide(L)'
;GKGKEDYISGTTVPPDESSARYRTWKAENHMVMSWLLNSMTNEMGENLMYYQTAKVIWDATRETYSNKDNMSAIFEIKGILIDLTQGEMTITDYFNALIRYWQQLDMLEDIKWHCPEDNQQYKKILEKERIYKFLLGLNKELDEVRGRILSIKLLPSVCEVFSEVRREESRRKVMFGLGTKIPTSTESSALAANRGQSSSNTQ
;
A
#
# COMPACT_ATOMS: atom_id res chain seq x y z
N GLY A 1 2.27 -17.01 10.34
CA GLY A 1 2.34 -17.21 11.80
C GLY A 1 2.59 -18.67 12.11
N LYS A 2 3.28 -18.97 13.23
CA LYS A 2 3.54 -20.35 13.69
C LYS A 2 2.50 -20.85 14.73
N GLY A 3 1.31 -20.23 14.78
CA GLY A 3 0.22 -20.60 15.69
C GLY A 3 0.56 -20.41 17.18
N LYS A 4 1.27 -19.33 17.51
CA LYS A 4 1.78 -19.04 18.88
C LYS A 4 1.49 -17.60 19.32
N GLU A 5 0.60 -16.92 18.62
CA GLU A 5 0.10 -15.58 18.96
C GLU A 5 -0.46 -15.49 20.39
N ASP A 6 -0.97 -16.59 20.93
CA ASP A 6 -1.56 -16.65 22.28
C ASP A 6 -0.58 -16.38 23.43
N TYR A 7 0.72 -16.56 23.19
CA TYR A 7 1.79 -16.22 24.16
C TYR A 7 2.09 -14.72 24.20
N ILE A 8 1.73 -14.01 23.13
CA ILE A 8 1.92 -12.56 22.96
C ILE A 8 0.68 -11.81 23.43
N SER A 9 -0.52 -12.28 23.06
CA SER A 9 -1.79 -11.73 23.54
C SER A 9 -2.00 -11.98 25.04
N GLY A 10 -1.46 -13.08 25.57
CA GLY A 10 -1.69 -13.52 26.94
C GLY A 10 -2.88 -14.44 27.11
N THR A 11 -3.47 -14.95 26.01
CA THR A 11 -4.53 -15.96 26.06
C THR A 11 -4.04 -17.23 26.76
N THR A 12 -2.77 -17.60 26.57
CA THR A 12 -2.15 -18.74 27.25
C THR A 12 -1.45 -18.29 28.53
N VAL A 13 -2.17 -18.34 29.65
CA VAL A 13 -1.63 -18.02 30.98
C VAL A 13 -0.67 -19.10 31.51
N PRO A 14 0.31 -18.71 32.35
CA PRO A 14 1.22 -19.66 32.99
C PRO A 14 0.44 -20.74 33.77
N PRO A 15 0.62 -22.03 33.44
CA PRO A 15 0.07 -23.13 34.25
C PRO A 15 0.74 -23.21 35.61
N ASP A 16 0.13 -23.92 36.55
CA ASP A 16 0.77 -24.21 37.84
C ASP A 16 2.13 -24.90 37.65
N GLU A 17 3.16 -24.48 38.40
CA GLU A 17 4.54 -24.93 38.24
C GLU A 17 4.73 -26.44 38.51
N SER A 18 3.84 -27.03 39.30
CA SER A 18 3.85 -28.48 39.58
C SER A 18 3.24 -29.31 38.44
N SER A 19 2.58 -28.66 37.48
CA SER A 19 1.92 -29.35 36.37
C SER A 19 2.92 -29.80 35.30
N ALA A 20 2.69 -30.98 34.71
CA ALA A 20 3.45 -31.45 33.57
C ALA A 20 3.37 -30.51 32.35
N ARG A 21 2.32 -29.67 32.28
CA ARG A 21 2.07 -28.70 31.21
C ARG A 21 2.94 -27.44 31.35
N TYR A 22 3.44 -27.13 32.54
CA TYR A 22 4.30 -25.96 32.78
C TYR A 22 5.62 -26.03 32.00
N ARG A 23 6.26 -27.21 31.92
CA ARG A 23 7.50 -27.37 31.16
C ARG A 23 7.32 -27.04 29.67
N THR A 24 6.23 -27.55 29.09
CA THR A 24 5.87 -27.29 27.70
C THR A 24 5.59 -25.81 27.48
N TRP A 25 4.75 -25.20 28.32
CA TRP A 25 4.45 -23.77 28.25
C TRP A 25 5.72 -22.90 28.37
N LYS A 26 6.61 -23.23 29.32
CA LYS A 26 7.86 -22.50 29.56
C LYS A 26 8.80 -22.56 28.35
N ALA A 27 8.96 -23.74 27.74
CA ALA A 27 9.77 -23.91 26.54
C ALA A 27 9.21 -23.11 25.36
N GLU A 28 7.89 -23.13 25.18
CA GLU A 28 7.23 -22.38 24.11
C GLU A 28 7.29 -20.86 24.33
N ASN A 29 7.10 -20.40 25.56
CA ASN A 29 7.25 -19.01 25.95
C ASN A 29 8.69 -18.50 25.69
N HIS A 30 9.73 -19.24 26.10
CA HIS A 30 11.12 -18.86 25.82
C HIS A 30 11.43 -18.82 24.32
N MET A 31 10.85 -19.72 23.53
CA MET A 31 11.01 -19.70 22.08
C MET A 31 10.43 -18.42 21.47
N VAL A 32 9.24 -18.00 21.91
CA VAL A 32 8.63 -16.73 21.45
C VAL A 32 9.46 -15.53 21.93
N MET A 33 9.98 -15.54 23.16
CA MET A 33 10.91 -14.51 23.64
C MET A 33 12.14 -14.37 22.74
N SER A 34 12.76 -15.48 22.35
CA SER A 34 13.91 -15.48 21.44
C SER A 34 13.55 -14.91 20.07
N TRP A 35 12.36 -15.25 19.52
CA TRP A 35 11.91 -14.65 18.26
C TRP A 35 11.70 -13.14 18.36
N LEU A 36 11.14 -12.66 19.48
CA LEU A 36 10.97 -11.23 19.72
C LEU A 36 12.32 -10.52 19.82
N LEU A 37 13.23 -10.99 20.67
CA LEU A 37 14.55 -10.38 20.86
C LEU A 37 15.39 -10.38 19.58
N ASN A 38 15.34 -11.49 18.82
CA ASN A 38 16.06 -11.59 17.53
C ASN A 38 15.45 -10.74 16.42
N SER A 39 14.22 -10.23 16.59
CA SER A 39 13.57 -9.34 15.62
C SER A 39 13.85 -7.85 15.88
N MET A 40 14.56 -7.53 16.97
CA MET A 40 14.87 -6.18 17.40
C MET A 40 16.33 -5.82 17.10
N THR A 41 16.65 -4.53 17.08
CA THR A 41 18.05 -4.08 17.11
C THR A 41 18.63 -4.31 18.52
N ASN A 42 19.96 -4.46 18.61
CA ASN A 42 20.62 -4.72 19.89
C ASN A 42 20.30 -3.65 20.96
N GLU A 43 20.23 -2.38 20.56
CA GLU A 43 19.89 -1.26 21.44
C GLU A 43 18.45 -1.33 22.01
N MET A 44 17.52 -1.91 21.26
CA MET A 44 16.13 -2.12 21.72
C MET A 44 16.01 -3.36 22.61
N GLY A 45 16.78 -4.41 22.31
CA GLY A 45 16.68 -5.70 22.98
C GLY A 45 17.36 -5.76 24.36
N GLU A 46 18.39 -4.96 24.61
CA GLU A 46 19.25 -5.07 25.81
C GLU A 46 18.47 -4.93 27.13
N ASN A 47 17.54 -3.97 27.22
CA ASN A 47 16.70 -3.78 28.40
C ASN A 47 15.56 -4.81 28.51
N LEU A 48 15.20 -5.46 27.40
CA LEU A 48 14.07 -6.38 27.33
C LEU A 48 14.46 -7.83 27.69
N MET A 49 15.76 -8.17 27.66
CA MET A 49 16.29 -9.51 27.97
C MET A 49 16.01 -9.96 29.42
N TYR A 50 15.75 -9.02 30.33
CA TYR A 50 15.52 -9.30 31.75
C TYR A 50 14.08 -9.69 32.07
N TYR A 51 13.13 -9.52 31.13
CA TYR A 51 11.74 -9.87 31.36
C TYR A 51 11.50 -11.38 31.26
N GLN A 52 10.54 -11.86 32.06
CA GLN A 52 10.37 -13.29 32.33
C GLN A 52 9.42 -14.02 31.38
N THR A 53 8.65 -13.29 30.57
CA THR A 53 7.69 -13.86 29.61
C THR A 53 7.67 -13.11 28.29
N ALA A 54 7.30 -13.81 27.22
CA ALA A 54 7.11 -13.22 25.90
C ALA A 54 6.06 -12.11 25.91
N LYS A 55 4.99 -12.29 26.70
CA LYS A 55 3.96 -11.27 26.91
C LYS A 55 4.55 -9.98 27.49
N VAL A 56 5.34 -10.08 28.55
CA VAL A 56 5.91 -8.89 29.21
C VAL A 56 6.91 -8.19 28.29
N ILE A 57 7.75 -8.95 27.57
CA ILE A 57 8.64 -8.38 26.54
C ILE A 57 7.82 -7.64 25.50
N TRP A 58 6.77 -8.26 24.96
CA TRP A 58 5.94 -7.66 23.94
C TRP A 58 5.20 -6.41 24.42
N ASP A 59 4.61 -6.44 25.62
CA ASP A 59 3.88 -5.32 26.19
C ASP A 59 4.84 -4.16 26.52
N ALA A 60 6.02 -4.42 27.08
CA ALA A 60 7.06 -3.40 27.34
C ALA A 60 7.63 -2.81 26.05
N THR A 61 7.87 -3.64 25.03
CA THR A 61 8.30 -3.17 23.68
C THR A 61 7.24 -2.27 23.09
N ARG A 62 5.97 -2.68 23.17
CA ARG A 62 4.84 -1.89 22.70
C ARG A 62 4.74 -0.59 23.48
N GLU A 63 4.83 -0.59 24.79
CA GLU A 63 4.74 0.66 25.56
C GLU A 63 5.90 1.62 25.27
N THR A 64 7.11 1.10 25.13
CA THR A 64 8.33 1.91 24.96
C THR A 64 8.51 2.41 23.53
N TYR A 65 8.12 1.60 22.53
CA TYR A 65 8.40 1.87 21.11
C TYR A 65 7.16 1.95 20.23
N SER A 66 5.95 1.74 20.76
CA SER A 66 4.73 2.00 19.98
C SER A 66 4.58 3.51 19.83
N ASN A 67 4.56 3.95 18.58
CA ASN A 67 4.22 5.33 18.22
C ASN A 67 2.72 5.66 18.43
N LYS A 68 2.00 4.94 19.31
CA LYS A 68 0.61 5.28 19.64
C LYS A 68 0.66 6.65 20.33
N ASP A 69 0.01 7.64 19.72
CA ASP A 69 0.04 9.05 20.11
C ASP A 69 1.33 9.82 19.81
N ASN A 70 2.18 9.35 18.88
CA ASN A 70 3.32 10.13 18.39
C ASN A 70 2.83 11.28 17.47
N MET A 71 2.33 12.35 18.09
CA MET A 71 1.85 13.57 17.43
C MET A 71 2.92 14.18 16.50
N SER A 72 4.21 14.03 16.81
CA SER A 72 5.30 14.49 15.94
C SER A 72 5.38 13.68 14.66
N ALA A 73 5.27 12.36 14.73
CA ALA A 73 5.24 11.50 13.54
C ALA A 73 3.99 11.76 12.68
N ILE A 74 2.84 11.98 13.31
CA ILE A 74 1.61 12.38 12.61
C ILE A 74 1.82 13.71 11.88
N PHE A 75 2.39 14.71 12.57
CA PHE A 75 2.69 16.02 11.99
C PHE A 75 3.65 15.92 10.79
N GLU A 76 4.73 15.15 10.93
CA GLU A 76 5.70 14.91 9.87
C GLU A 76 5.04 14.25 8.63
N ILE A 77 4.29 13.16 8.83
CA ILE A 77 3.62 12.47 7.73
C ILE A 77 2.57 13.38 7.07
N LYS A 78 1.80 14.16 7.85
CA LYS A 78 0.85 15.15 7.31
C LYS A 78 1.57 16.21 6.48
N GLY A 79 2.72 16.70 6.94
CA GLY A 79 3.57 17.63 6.19
C GLY A 79 4.02 17.03 4.85
N ILE A 80 4.59 15.83 4.87
CA ILE A 80 5.00 15.10 3.66
C ILE A 80 3.81 14.92 2.71
N LEU A 81 2.65 14.52 3.22
CA LEU A 81 1.45 14.35 2.41
C LEU A 81 0.98 15.66 1.78
N ILE A 82 1.10 16.81 2.44
CA ILE A 82 0.72 18.10 1.85
C ILE A 82 1.58 18.39 0.62
N ASP A 83 2.89 18.24 0.74
CA ASP A 83 3.86 18.58 -0.32
C ASP A 83 3.97 17.50 -1.41
N LEU A 84 3.52 16.27 -1.13
CA LEU A 84 3.63 15.16 -2.08
C LEU A 84 2.78 15.39 -3.34
N THR A 85 3.46 15.52 -4.47
CA THR A 85 2.89 15.63 -5.82
C THR A 85 3.51 14.55 -6.72
N GLN A 86 2.90 14.29 -7.88
CA GLN A 86 3.39 13.30 -8.84
C GLN A 86 4.80 13.66 -9.31
N GLY A 87 5.01 14.91 -9.76
CA GLY A 87 6.32 15.36 -10.24
C GLY A 87 6.86 14.44 -11.34
N GLU A 88 8.08 13.95 -11.15
CA GLU A 88 8.74 13.02 -12.08
C GLU A 88 8.36 11.54 -11.85
N MET A 89 7.55 11.24 -10.83
CA MET A 89 7.14 9.87 -10.53
C MET A 89 6.13 9.36 -11.56
N THR A 90 6.14 8.04 -11.80
CA THR A 90 5.02 7.41 -12.50
C THR A 90 3.76 7.53 -11.64
N ILE A 91 2.58 7.45 -12.26
CA ILE A 91 1.30 7.50 -11.54
C ILE A 91 1.20 6.36 -10.52
N THR A 92 1.76 5.19 -10.86
CA THR A 92 1.76 4.02 -9.98
C THR A 92 2.66 4.26 -8.76
N ASP A 93 3.86 4.81 -8.95
CA ASP A 93 4.78 5.11 -7.84
C ASP A 93 4.21 6.20 -6.93
N TYR A 94 3.64 7.25 -7.52
CA TYR A 94 2.98 8.32 -6.77
C TYR A 94 1.81 7.79 -5.92
N PHE A 95 0.95 6.95 -6.52
CA PHE A 95 -0.16 6.34 -5.82
C PHE A 95 0.30 5.41 -4.69
N ASN A 96 1.32 4.58 -4.93
CA ASN A 96 1.87 3.70 -3.91
C ASN A 96 2.48 4.48 -2.74
N ALA A 97 3.15 5.60 -3.02
CA ALA A 97 3.67 6.49 -1.98
C ALA A 97 2.55 7.04 -1.10
N LEU A 98 1.45 7.53 -1.70
CA LEU A 98 0.28 7.99 -0.96
C LEU A 98 -0.32 6.88 -0.08
N ILE A 99 -0.54 5.69 -0.63
CA ILE A 99 -1.07 4.54 0.12
C ILE A 99 -0.19 4.21 1.32
N ARG A 100 1.14 4.21 1.13
CA ARG A 100 2.10 3.94 2.21
C ARG A 100 1.99 4.97 3.34
N TYR A 101 1.84 6.26 3.04
CA TYR A 101 1.71 7.28 4.07
C TYR A 101 0.33 7.27 4.75
N TRP A 102 -0.74 7.05 3.99
CA TRP A 102 -2.08 6.89 4.56
C TRP A 102 -2.18 5.69 5.49
N GLN A 103 -1.57 4.55 5.13
CA GLN A 103 -1.49 3.39 6.01
C GLN A 103 -0.71 3.68 7.29
N GLN A 104 0.37 4.44 7.20
CA GLN A 104 1.10 4.87 8.40
C GLN A 104 0.25 5.80 9.29
N LEU A 105 -0.47 6.76 8.72
CA LEU A 105 -1.42 7.57 9.48
C LEU A 105 -2.52 6.73 10.12
N ASP A 106 -3.11 5.79 9.38
CA ASP A 106 -4.16 4.90 9.88
C ASP A 106 -3.70 4.06 11.07
N MET A 107 -2.42 3.69 11.12
CA MET A 107 -1.83 2.99 12.27
C MET A 107 -1.58 3.90 13.48
N LEU A 108 -1.25 5.17 13.24
CA LEU A 108 -0.95 6.14 14.29
C LEU A 108 -2.22 6.76 14.89
N GLU A 109 -3.24 6.98 14.07
CA GLU A 109 -4.54 7.57 14.43
C GLU A 109 -5.60 6.48 14.71
N ASP A 110 -5.25 5.44 15.47
CA ASP A 110 -6.15 4.34 15.86
C ASP A 110 -7.26 4.84 16.83
N ILE A 111 -8.32 5.43 16.25
CA ILE A 111 -9.47 5.98 16.98
C ILE A 111 -10.44 4.86 17.35
N LYS A 112 -10.72 4.73 18.65
CA LYS A 112 -11.81 3.87 19.16
C LYS A 112 -13.16 4.56 19.00
N TRP A 113 -13.92 4.13 18.01
CA TRP A 113 -15.27 4.63 17.75
C TRP A 113 -16.29 3.97 18.68
N HIS A 114 -17.13 4.79 19.32
CA HIS A 114 -18.24 4.31 20.15
C HIS A 114 -19.48 3.92 19.32
N CYS A 115 -19.64 4.54 18.14
CA CYS A 115 -20.77 4.37 17.24
C CYS A 115 -20.27 3.83 15.88
N PRO A 116 -20.76 2.68 15.40
CA PRO A 116 -20.32 2.10 14.13
C PRO A 116 -20.78 2.93 12.92
N GLU A 117 -21.93 3.61 13.00
CA GLU A 117 -22.43 4.50 11.94
C GLU A 117 -21.49 5.69 11.73
N ASP A 118 -21.02 6.32 12.81
CA ASP A 118 -20.09 7.46 12.75
C ASP A 118 -18.75 7.04 12.18
N ASN A 119 -18.25 5.84 12.54
CA ASN A 119 -17.06 5.26 11.94
C ASN A 119 -17.21 5.09 10.42
N GLN A 120 -18.37 4.60 9.97
CA GLN A 120 -18.64 4.45 8.54
C GLN A 120 -18.70 5.80 7.81
N GLN A 121 -19.32 6.83 8.43
CA GLN A 121 -19.34 8.17 7.86
C GLN A 121 -17.94 8.79 7.81
N TYR A 122 -17.15 8.64 8.87
CA TYR A 122 -15.78 9.12 8.92
C TYR A 122 -14.91 8.47 7.84
N LYS A 123 -15.02 7.15 7.64
CA LYS A 123 -14.30 6.46 6.55
C LYS A 123 -14.66 7.01 5.17
N LYS A 124 -15.93 7.36 4.92
CA LYS A 124 -16.35 7.99 3.65
C LYS A 124 -15.74 9.38 3.48
N ILE A 125 -15.65 10.16 4.56
CA ILE A 125 -15.01 11.48 4.55
C ILE A 125 -13.52 11.34 4.25
N LEU A 126 -12.82 10.45 4.96
CA LEU A 126 -11.41 10.16 4.72
C LEU A 126 -11.14 9.68 3.30
N GLU A 127 -11.96 8.78 2.78
CA GLU A 127 -11.81 8.28 1.41
C GLU A 127 -11.93 9.43 0.39
N LYS A 128 -12.90 10.31 0.60
CA LYS A 128 -13.08 11.52 -0.21
C LYS A 128 -11.86 12.46 -0.14
N GLU A 129 -11.30 12.69 1.04
CA GLU A 129 -10.09 13.49 1.21
C GLU A 129 -8.87 12.87 0.52
N ARG A 130 -8.73 11.54 0.58
CA ARG A 130 -7.67 10.80 -0.13
C ARG A 130 -7.79 10.93 -1.65
N ILE A 131 -9.00 10.84 -2.18
CA ILE A 131 -9.27 11.09 -3.61
C ILE A 131 -8.83 12.49 -3.99
N TYR A 132 -9.23 13.50 -3.23
CA TYR A 132 -8.84 14.88 -3.51
C TYR A 132 -7.33 15.09 -3.43
N LYS A 133 -6.67 14.53 -2.41
CA LYS A 133 -5.22 14.63 -2.29
C LYS A 133 -4.49 13.97 -3.47
N PHE A 134 -4.95 12.80 -3.91
CA PHE A 134 -4.41 12.14 -5.10
C PHE A 134 -4.59 13.01 -6.34
N LEU A 135 -5.80 13.49 -6.61
CA LEU A 135 -6.11 14.29 -7.80
C LEU A 135 -5.39 15.65 -7.83
N LEU A 136 -5.21 16.29 -6.67
CA LEU A 136 -4.52 17.57 -6.52
C LEU A 136 -3.03 17.46 -6.85
N GLY A 137 -2.39 16.35 -6.51
CA GLY A 137 -0.97 16.15 -6.77
C GLY A 137 -0.65 15.61 -8.16
N LEU A 138 -1.64 15.20 -8.97
CA LEU A 138 -1.39 14.79 -10.35
C LEU A 138 -0.82 15.95 -11.19
N ASN A 139 0.00 15.62 -12.19
CA ASN A 139 0.54 16.63 -13.10
C ASN A 139 -0.56 17.23 -14.00
N LYS A 140 -0.23 18.35 -14.65
CA LYS A 140 -1.20 19.15 -15.45
C LYS A 140 -1.69 18.41 -16.69
N GLU A 141 -0.90 17.46 -17.19
CA GLU A 141 -1.27 16.64 -18.34
C GLU A 141 -2.56 15.88 -18.08
N LEU A 142 -2.80 15.46 -16.83
CA LEU A 142 -3.95 14.64 -16.46
C LEU A 142 -5.20 15.46 -16.07
N ASP A 143 -5.24 16.76 -16.40
CA ASP A 143 -6.35 17.63 -16.01
C ASP A 143 -7.70 17.22 -16.60
N GLU A 144 -7.71 16.64 -17.81
CA GLU A 144 -8.95 16.14 -18.44
C GLU A 144 -9.61 15.04 -17.60
N VAL A 145 -8.84 14.05 -17.14
CA VAL A 145 -9.36 12.97 -16.29
C VAL A 145 -9.69 13.47 -14.89
N ARG A 146 -8.94 14.46 -14.38
CA ARG A 146 -9.25 15.15 -13.11
C ARG A 146 -10.64 15.79 -13.17
N GLY A 147 -10.92 16.59 -14.19
CA GLY A 147 -12.22 17.25 -14.36
C GLY A 147 -13.36 16.25 -14.54
N ARG A 148 -13.14 15.17 -15.29
CA ARG A 148 -14.13 14.09 -15.47
C ARG A 148 -14.48 13.41 -14.15
N ILE A 149 -13.49 13.05 -13.34
CA ILE A 149 -13.70 12.41 -12.04
C ILE A 149 -14.42 13.34 -11.07
N LEU A 150 -14.03 14.63 -11.02
CA LEU A 150 -14.67 15.62 -10.16
C LEU A 150 -16.12 15.94 -10.56
N SER A 151 -16.51 15.64 -11.80
CA SER A 151 -17.87 15.82 -12.30
C SER A 151 -18.82 14.68 -11.91
N ILE A 152 -18.31 13.59 -11.33
CA ILE A 152 -19.12 12.44 -10.91
C ILE A 152 -19.85 12.77 -9.60
N LYS A 153 -21.19 12.64 -9.59
CA LYS A 153 -22.05 12.95 -8.44
C LYS A 153 -21.72 12.13 -7.19
N LEU A 154 -21.36 10.86 -7.37
CA LEU A 154 -20.94 9.94 -6.31
C LEU A 154 -19.50 9.54 -6.61
N LEU A 155 -18.56 10.06 -5.83
CA LEU A 155 -17.15 9.77 -6.05
C LEU A 155 -16.89 8.26 -5.89
N PRO A 156 -16.24 7.63 -6.88
CA PRO A 156 -15.87 6.22 -6.78
C PRO A 156 -14.75 6.05 -5.75
N SER A 157 -14.39 4.80 -5.44
CA SER A 157 -13.32 4.50 -4.50
C SER A 157 -11.95 5.00 -4.98
N VAL A 158 -11.02 5.20 -4.04
CA VAL A 158 -9.64 5.62 -4.36
C VAL A 158 -8.97 4.72 -5.41
N CYS A 159 -9.23 3.41 -5.37
CA CYS A 159 -8.69 2.43 -6.31
C CYS A 159 -9.30 2.53 -7.71
N GLU A 160 -10.59 2.84 -7.81
CA GLU A 160 -11.26 3.08 -9.10
C GLU A 160 -10.76 4.38 -9.73
N VAL A 161 -10.62 5.44 -8.94
CA VAL A 161 -10.01 6.71 -9.36
C VAL A 161 -8.60 6.47 -9.91
N PHE A 162 -7.77 5.70 -9.20
CA PHE A 162 -6.44 5.33 -9.68
C PHE A 162 -6.48 4.57 -11.02
N SER A 163 -7.40 3.60 -11.14
CA SER A 163 -7.54 2.79 -12.36
C SER A 163 -7.93 3.64 -13.57
N GLU A 164 -8.84 4.60 -13.37
CA GLU A 164 -9.25 5.57 -14.39
C GLU A 164 -8.08 6.46 -14.85
N VAL A 165 -7.33 7.02 -13.89
CA VAL A 165 -6.17 7.87 -14.17
C VAL A 165 -5.06 7.08 -14.88
N ARG A 166 -4.79 5.85 -14.45
CA ARG A 166 -3.80 4.96 -15.10
C ARG A 166 -4.21 4.56 -16.51
N ARG A 167 -5.50 4.33 -16.75
CA ARG A 167 -6.03 4.07 -18.09
C ARG A 167 -5.82 5.28 -19.00
N GLU A 168 -6.06 6.48 -18.49
CA GLU A 168 -5.83 7.72 -19.22
C GLU A 168 -4.35 7.94 -19.57
N GLU A 169 -3.44 7.69 -18.62
CA GLU A 169 -1.99 7.71 -18.88
C GLU A 169 -1.59 6.78 -20.03
N SER A 170 -2.12 5.56 -20.02
CA SER A 170 -1.85 4.56 -21.05
C SER A 170 -2.39 5.00 -22.41
N ARG A 171 -3.62 5.54 -22.45
CA ARG A 171 -4.22 6.11 -23.66
C ARG A 171 -3.35 7.24 -24.23
N ARG A 172 -2.88 8.16 -23.39
CA ARG A 172 -2.00 9.26 -23.80
C ARG A 172 -0.66 8.78 -24.33
N LYS A 173 -0.05 7.77 -23.70
CA LYS A 173 1.20 7.17 -24.20
C LYS A 173 1.05 6.63 -25.63
N VAL A 174 -0.08 5.99 -25.93
CA VAL A 174 -0.40 5.48 -27.27
C VAL A 174 -0.73 6.62 -28.24
N MET A 175 -1.62 7.54 -27.86
CA MET A 175 -2.12 8.58 -28.77
C MET A 175 -1.11 9.70 -29.05
N PHE A 176 -0.24 10.02 -28.11
CA PHE A 176 0.78 11.06 -28.26
C PHE A 176 2.18 10.51 -28.53
N GLY A 177 2.33 9.20 -28.76
CA GLY A 177 3.62 8.58 -29.10
C GLY A 177 4.70 8.71 -28.03
N LEU A 178 4.30 8.94 -26.76
CA LEU A 178 5.21 8.97 -25.60
C LEU A 178 5.61 7.56 -25.15
N GLY A 179 4.99 6.51 -25.71
CA GLY A 179 5.46 5.14 -25.64
C GLY A 179 6.60 4.89 -26.63
N THR A 180 7.67 4.28 -26.13
CA THR A 180 8.88 3.80 -26.83
C THR A 180 8.69 3.61 -28.33
N LYS A 181 9.59 4.22 -29.12
CA LYS A 181 9.73 3.97 -30.57
C LYS A 181 9.58 2.48 -30.85
N ILE A 182 8.45 2.08 -31.43
CA ILE A 182 8.30 0.78 -32.06
C ILE A 182 9.40 0.74 -33.13
N PRO A 183 10.33 -0.23 -33.13
CA PRO A 183 11.15 -0.42 -34.31
C PRO A 183 10.17 -0.76 -35.42
N THR A 184 10.08 0.11 -36.41
CA THR A 184 9.41 -0.13 -37.68
C THR A 184 10.01 -1.39 -38.28
N SER A 185 9.43 -2.55 -37.97
CA SER A 185 9.60 -3.74 -38.77
C SER A 185 8.81 -3.51 -40.03
N THR A 186 9.58 -3.21 -41.07
CA THR A 186 9.26 -3.23 -42.47
C THR A 186 8.31 -4.38 -42.84
N GLU A 187 7.50 -4.12 -43.87
CA GLU A 187 6.79 -5.07 -44.73
C GLU A 187 5.39 -5.53 -44.32
N SER A 188 4.41 -4.71 -44.71
CA SER A 188 3.27 -5.21 -45.49
C SER A 188 2.70 -4.08 -46.34
N SER A 189 3.47 -3.68 -47.36
CA SER A 189 2.95 -2.99 -48.53
C SER A 189 3.05 -3.96 -49.71
N ALA A 190 2.04 -4.79 -49.89
CA ALA A 190 1.82 -5.53 -51.13
C ALA A 190 0.94 -4.66 -52.04
N LEU A 191 1.58 -3.76 -52.79
CA LEU A 191 0.96 -3.07 -53.92
C LEU A 191 0.94 -4.01 -55.13
N ALA A 192 -0.22 -4.07 -55.78
CA ALA A 192 -0.45 -4.81 -57.00
C ALA A 192 0.41 -4.30 -58.16
N ALA A 193 1.00 -5.24 -58.91
CA ALA A 193 1.08 -5.25 -60.38
C ALA A 193 2.03 -6.37 -60.84
N ASN A 194 1.58 -7.30 -61.68
CA ASN A 194 2.02 -7.23 -63.08
C ASN A 194 1.09 -7.99 -64.03
N ARG A 195 0.87 -7.34 -65.17
CA ARG A 195 0.21 -7.82 -66.38
C ARG A 195 0.90 -9.06 -66.93
N GLY A 196 0.10 -10.01 -67.40
CA GLY A 196 0.47 -10.99 -68.41
C GLY A 196 -0.57 -11.04 -69.52
N GLN A 197 -0.53 -10.06 -70.44
CA GLN A 197 -0.87 -10.30 -71.87
C GLN A 197 0.47 -10.67 -72.51
N SER A 198 0.65 -11.60 -73.45
CA SER A 198 -0.18 -12.24 -74.48
C SER A 198 0.58 -13.53 -74.86
N SER A 199 -0.02 -14.57 -75.44
CA SER A 199 -0.14 -14.63 -76.89
C SER A 199 -1.04 -15.78 -77.32
N SER A 200 -2.06 -15.43 -78.09
CA SER A 200 -2.78 -16.26 -79.04
C SER A 200 -1.92 -16.60 -80.27
N ASN A 201 -2.29 -17.71 -80.92
CA ASN A 201 -2.02 -18.18 -82.30
C ASN A 201 -1.14 -19.44 -82.38
N THR A 202 -1.34 -20.44 -83.26
CA THR A 202 -2.41 -20.89 -84.19
C THR A 202 -1.86 -22.21 -84.78
N GLN A 203 -2.61 -23.32 -84.73
CA GLN A 203 -2.86 -24.31 -85.82
C GLN A 203 -3.53 -25.56 -85.26
#